data_AF-A0A9Q3JSI5-F1
#
_entry.id   AF-A0A9Q3JSI5-F1
#
_cell.length_a   1.000
_cell.length_b   1.000
_cell.length_c   1.000
_cell.angle_alpha   90.00
_cell.angle_beta   90.00
_cell.angle_gamma   90.00
#
_symmetry.space_group_name_H-M   'P 1'
#
loop_
_entity.id
_entity.type
_entity.pdbx_description
1 polymer ?
#
loop_
_entity_poly.entity_id
_entity_poly.type
_entity_poly.pdbx_seq_one_letter_code
_entity_poly.pdbx_strand_id
1 'polypeptide(L)'
;MPTTPDELLLKEFYQQFSSVEEVQSLANNSNGVKLINEAQIQTLHDAWAGKRKFGKNIINMQDFYITYVHAMLAKLGIHILAPDMEEAPGSLYNEACWIVTLMTFRQIACSGAYQYMHANLTYCSDLGLLSSAYDHYVHYVLAEKYRKENREKGWNEQDMVRKAVQRARQ
;
A
#
# COMPACT_ATOMS: atom_id res chain seq x y z
N MET A 1 3.17 8.46 9.21
CA MET A 1 4.36 8.86 8.43
C MET A 1 4.83 7.64 7.67
N PRO A 2 5.47 7.76 6.49
CA PRO A 2 6.09 6.61 5.85
C PRO A 2 7.16 6.05 6.79
N THR A 3 7.10 4.74 7.03
CA THR A 3 8.00 3.98 7.89
C THR A 3 8.41 2.74 7.13
N THR A 4 9.69 2.40 7.20
CA THR A 4 10.21 1.13 6.68
C THR A 4 9.66 -0.04 7.52
N PRO A 5 9.39 -1.21 6.92
CA PRO A 5 9.08 -2.42 7.67
C PRO A 5 10.15 -2.77 8.70
N ASP A 6 9.75 -3.46 9.77
CA ASP A 6 10.70 -4.01 10.73
C ASP A 6 11.59 -5.08 10.07
N GLU A 7 12.89 -5.10 10.41
CA GLU A 7 13.86 -6.08 9.91
C GLU A 7 13.41 -7.53 10.10
N LEU A 8 12.70 -7.83 11.19
CA LEU A 8 12.16 -9.17 11.45
C LEU A 8 11.13 -9.58 10.40
N LEU A 9 10.24 -8.65 10.01
CA LEU A 9 9.21 -8.90 8.99
C LEU A 9 9.83 -9.08 7.61
N LEU A 10 10.86 -8.29 7.29
CA LEU A 10 11.62 -8.45 6.05
C LEU A 10 12.29 -9.82 6.00
N LYS A 11 12.91 -10.24 7.10
CA LYS A 11 13.57 -11.55 7.19
C LYS A 11 12.59 -12.71 6.99
N GLU A 12 11.40 -12.64 7.59
CA GLU A 12 10.35 -13.65 7.37
C GLU A 12 9.92 -13.71 5.91
N PHE A 13 9.74 -12.57 5.26
CA PHE A 13 9.39 -12.51 3.83
C PHE A 13 10.49 -13.11 2.95
N TYR A 14 11.76 -12.74 3.19
CA TYR A 14 12.91 -13.25 2.43
C TYR A 14 13.20 -14.74 2.66
N GLN A 15 12.62 -15.37 3.69
CA GLN A 15 12.64 -16.83 3.85
C GLN A 15 11.63 -17.53 2.95
N GLN A 16 10.59 -16.84 2.49
CA GLN A 16 9.51 -17.40 1.67
C GLN A 16 9.75 -17.24 0.18
N PHE A 17 10.41 -16.16 -0.23
CA PHE A 17 10.63 -15.82 -1.63
C PHE A 17 12.09 -15.53 -1.92
N SER A 18 12.57 -16.04 -3.05
CA SER A 18 13.90 -15.77 -3.59
C SER A 18 13.87 -14.97 -4.90
N SER A 19 12.69 -14.85 -5.54
CA SER A 19 12.56 -14.09 -6.80
C SER A 19 11.19 -13.45 -6.98
N VAL A 20 11.12 -12.42 -7.85
CA VAL A 20 9.89 -11.70 -8.16
C VAL A 20 8.90 -12.61 -8.90
N GLU A 21 9.40 -13.54 -9.70
CA GLU A 21 8.59 -14.51 -10.44
C GLU A 21 7.83 -15.45 -9.49
N GLU A 22 8.43 -15.85 -8.37
CA GLU A 22 7.75 -16.66 -7.34
C GLU A 22 6.58 -15.87 -6.72
N VAL A 23 6.82 -14.60 -6.39
CA VAL A 23 5.79 -13.69 -5.85
C VAL A 23 4.65 -13.53 -6.86
N GLN A 24 4.97 -13.25 -8.13
CA GLN A 24 3.96 -13.08 -9.20
C GLN A 24 3.16 -14.37 -9.44
N SER A 25 3.84 -15.52 -9.45
CA SER A 25 3.19 -16.82 -9.61
C SER A 25 2.15 -17.07 -8.52
N LEU A 26 2.52 -16.82 -7.25
CA LEU A 26 1.60 -17.00 -6.13
C LEU A 26 0.49 -15.94 -6.11
N ALA A 27 0.81 -14.69 -6.46
CA ALA A 27 -0.15 -13.60 -6.57
C ALA A 27 -1.25 -13.90 -7.61
N ASN A 28 -0.89 -14.54 -8.72
CA ASN A 28 -1.84 -14.93 -9.78
C ASN A 28 -2.55 -16.26 -9.50
N ASN A 29 -2.05 -17.08 -8.58
CA ASN A 29 -2.71 -18.33 -8.21
C ASN A 29 -3.98 -18.07 -7.37
N SER A 30 -5.14 -18.39 -7.96
CA SER A 30 -6.44 -18.26 -7.28
C SER A 30 -6.65 -19.28 -6.16
N ASN A 31 -5.91 -20.39 -6.19
CA ASN A 31 -5.92 -21.44 -5.17
C ASN A 31 -4.69 -21.36 -4.25
N GLY A 32 -3.98 -20.22 -4.24
CA GLY A 32 -2.77 -20.04 -3.42
C GLY A 32 -3.08 -20.16 -1.93
N VAL A 33 -2.23 -20.90 -1.21
CA VAL A 33 -2.31 -21.02 0.25
C VAL A 33 -1.94 -19.67 0.87
N LYS A 34 -2.64 -19.28 1.95
CA LYS A 34 -2.27 -18.13 2.76
C LYS A 34 -1.00 -18.46 3.56
N LEU A 35 0.08 -17.71 3.33
CA LEU A 35 1.37 -17.92 3.99
C LEU A 35 1.35 -17.45 5.45
N ILE A 36 0.52 -16.45 5.76
CA ILE A 36 0.32 -15.95 7.12
C ILE A 36 -1.17 -15.87 7.47
N ASN A 37 -1.47 -15.79 8.76
CA ASN A 37 -2.84 -15.58 9.23
C ASN A 37 -3.25 -14.11 9.03
N GLU A 38 -4.48 -13.85 8.59
CA GLU A 38 -4.99 -12.48 8.41
C GLU A 38 -4.96 -11.64 9.70
N ALA A 39 -5.02 -12.28 10.87
CA ALA A 39 -4.88 -11.61 12.16
C ALA A 39 -3.47 -11.04 12.40
N GLN A 40 -2.47 -11.45 11.62
CA GLN A 40 -1.10 -10.95 11.71
C GLN A 40 -0.86 -9.73 10.79
N ILE A 41 -1.87 -9.31 10.02
CA ILE A 41 -1.79 -8.18 9.09
C ILE A 41 -2.05 -6.88 9.85
N GLN A 42 -1.10 -5.94 9.72
CA GLN A 42 -1.14 -4.63 10.35
C GLN A 42 -1.76 -3.57 9.42
N THR A 43 -1.60 -3.73 8.10
CA THR A 43 -2.19 -2.83 7.10
C THR A 43 -3.69 -2.84 7.18
N LEU A 44 -4.31 -1.65 7.23
CA LEU A 44 -5.77 -1.47 7.33
C LEU A 44 -6.41 -2.20 8.53
N HIS A 45 -5.63 -2.63 9.54
CA HIS A 45 -6.12 -3.36 10.69
C HIS A 45 -7.25 -2.62 11.43
N ASP A 46 -7.13 -1.31 11.63
CA ASP A 46 -8.19 -0.52 12.26
C ASP A 46 -9.45 -0.43 11.39
N ALA A 47 -9.31 -0.42 10.06
CA ALA A 47 -10.43 -0.46 9.13
C ALA A 47 -11.17 -1.80 9.23
N TRP A 48 -10.41 -2.90 9.26
CA TRP A 48 -10.90 -4.26 9.42
C TRP A 48 -11.57 -4.49 10.78
N ALA A 49 -11.00 -3.94 11.87
CA ALA A 49 -11.55 -4.00 13.22
C ALA A 49 -12.76 -3.08 13.45
N GLY A 50 -13.33 -2.50 12.39
CA GLY A 50 -14.52 -1.63 12.46
C GLY A 50 -14.27 -0.24 13.06
N LYS A 51 -13.02 0.14 13.34
CA LYS A 51 -12.65 1.45 13.87
C LYS A 51 -12.56 2.47 12.71
N ARG A 52 -13.70 2.99 12.27
CA ARG A 52 -13.79 3.96 11.18
C ARG A 52 -13.25 5.35 11.59
N LYS A 53 -11.94 5.56 11.48
CA LYS A 53 -11.33 6.89 11.43
C LYS A 53 -10.32 6.97 10.28
N PHE A 54 -10.83 6.96 9.06
CA PHE A 54 -10.07 7.48 7.92
C PHE A 54 -10.65 8.85 7.54
N GLY A 55 -9.83 9.74 6.98
CA GLY A 55 -10.25 11.09 6.60
C GLY A 55 -11.57 11.08 5.81
N LYS A 56 -12.32 12.19 5.87
CA LYS A 56 -13.73 12.35 5.40
C LYS A 56 -14.09 11.68 4.05
N ASN A 57 -13.11 11.38 3.19
CA ASN A 57 -13.30 10.85 1.84
C ASN A 57 -12.91 9.36 1.66
N ILE A 58 -12.39 8.67 2.67
CA ILE A 58 -11.94 7.25 2.59
C ILE A 58 -12.99 6.29 3.21
N ILE A 59 -14.05 6.85 3.79
CA ILE A 59 -15.02 6.17 4.69
C ILE A 59 -15.93 5.14 3.96
N ASN A 60 -15.85 5.03 2.63
CA ASN A 60 -16.76 4.19 1.85
C ASN A 60 -16.11 2.93 1.23
N MET A 61 -15.00 2.47 1.78
CA MET A 61 -14.46 1.16 1.40
C MET A 61 -15.29 0.07 2.10
N GLN A 62 -16.13 -0.63 1.34
CA GLN A 62 -16.90 -1.77 1.84
C GLN A 62 -15.96 -2.83 2.46
N ASP A 63 -16.39 -3.50 3.52
CA ASP A 63 -15.60 -4.50 4.26
C ASP A 63 -15.02 -5.61 3.35
N PHE A 64 -15.71 -5.89 2.23
CA PHE A 64 -15.24 -6.80 1.18
C PHE A 64 -13.88 -6.38 0.58
N TYR A 65 -13.65 -5.10 0.34
CA TYR A 65 -12.40 -4.62 -0.25
C TYR A 65 -11.23 -4.72 0.73
N ILE A 66 -11.47 -4.44 2.01
CA ILE A 66 -10.48 -4.62 3.07
C ILE A 66 -10.11 -6.11 3.17
N THR A 67 -11.13 -6.98 3.16
CA THR A 67 -10.94 -8.44 3.15
C THR A 67 -10.12 -8.90 1.95
N TYR A 68 -10.36 -8.33 0.77
CA TYR A 68 -9.58 -8.65 -0.43
C TYR A 68 -8.11 -8.26 -0.31
N VAL A 69 -7.82 -7.06 0.22
CA VAL A 69 -6.45 -6.61 0.49
C VAL A 69 -5.76 -7.53 1.49
N HIS A 70 -6.44 -7.85 2.60
CA HIS A 70 -5.90 -8.75 3.63
C HIS A 70 -5.64 -10.16 3.09
N ALA A 71 -6.56 -10.71 2.29
CA ALA A 71 -6.36 -12.02 1.67
C ALA A 71 -5.13 -12.03 0.74
N MET A 72 -4.89 -10.96 -0.02
CA MET A 72 -3.71 -10.84 -0.88
C MET A 72 -2.41 -10.73 -0.06
N LEU A 73 -2.42 -9.90 0.99
CA LEU A 73 -1.28 -9.75 1.91
C LEU A 73 -0.97 -11.07 2.63
N ALA A 74 -2.00 -11.76 3.13
CA ALA A 74 -1.86 -13.08 3.76
C ALA A 74 -1.28 -14.11 2.80
N LYS A 75 -1.71 -14.08 1.53
CA LYS A 75 -1.19 -14.96 0.48
C LYS A 75 0.29 -14.72 0.18
N LEU A 76 0.77 -13.49 0.27
CA LEU A 76 2.17 -13.15 -0.01
C LEU A 76 3.03 -13.03 1.25
N GLY A 77 2.52 -13.38 2.43
CA GLY A 77 3.28 -13.30 3.68
C GLY A 77 3.64 -11.87 4.10
N ILE A 78 2.92 -10.86 3.59
CA ILE A 78 3.21 -9.45 3.89
C ILE A 78 2.37 -9.01 5.09
N HIS A 79 3.03 -8.75 6.21
CA HIS A 79 2.37 -8.25 7.43
C HIS A 79 1.97 -6.78 7.31
N ILE A 80 2.80 -5.97 6.65
CA ILE A 80 2.58 -4.54 6.47
C ILE A 80 2.93 -4.13 5.03
N LEU A 81 1.95 -3.61 4.30
CA LEU A 81 2.12 -2.97 3.01
C LEU A 81 2.81 -1.60 3.19
N ALA A 82 4.13 -1.63 3.30
CA ALA A 82 4.99 -0.47 3.42
C ALA A 82 6.26 -0.73 2.61
N PRO A 83 6.42 -0.12 1.42
CA PRO A 83 7.66 -0.26 0.64
C PRO A 83 8.87 0.19 1.47
N ASP A 84 9.96 -0.56 1.34
CA ASP A 84 11.24 -0.25 1.94
C ASP A 84 11.88 0.95 1.22
N MET A 85 12.07 2.04 1.97
CA MET A 85 12.63 3.30 1.48
C MET A 85 14.17 3.32 1.48
N GLU A 86 14.80 2.30 2.05
CA GLU A 86 16.25 2.13 2.15
C GLU A 86 16.80 1.21 1.06
N GLU A 87 15.97 0.31 0.54
CA GLU A 87 16.28 -0.52 -0.62
C GLU A 87 15.96 0.15 -1.97
N ALA A 88 16.50 -0.44 -3.04
CA ALA A 88 16.20 0.01 -4.40
C ALA A 88 14.71 -0.24 -4.77
N PRO A 89 14.12 0.57 -5.66
CA PRO A 89 12.75 0.37 -6.12
C PRO A 89 12.44 -1.04 -6.64
N GLY A 90 13.37 -1.64 -7.38
CA GLY A 90 13.24 -3.00 -7.90
C GLY A 90 13.71 -4.09 -6.94
N SER A 91 13.83 -3.83 -5.64
CA SER A 91 14.13 -4.90 -4.68
C SER A 91 12.95 -5.86 -4.57
N LEU A 92 13.23 -7.11 -4.21
CA LEU A 92 12.22 -8.17 -4.18
C LEU A 92 11.02 -7.81 -3.29
N TYR A 93 11.25 -7.23 -2.11
CA TYR A 93 10.16 -6.81 -1.23
C TYR A 93 9.36 -5.61 -1.78
N ASN A 94 10.04 -4.64 -2.41
CA ASN A 94 9.38 -3.49 -3.03
C ASN A 94 8.54 -3.89 -4.25
N GLU A 95 9.03 -4.82 -5.06
CA GLU A 95 8.27 -5.43 -6.16
C GLU A 95 7.04 -6.19 -5.64
N ALA A 96 7.16 -6.92 -4.51
CA ALA A 96 6.01 -7.57 -3.89
C ALA A 96 4.96 -6.54 -3.41
N CYS A 97 5.39 -5.44 -2.81
CA CYS A 97 4.50 -4.32 -2.44
C CYS A 97 3.83 -3.70 -3.67
N TRP A 98 4.58 -3.52 -4.77
CA TRP A 98 4.06 -3.03 -6.05
C TRP A 98 2.98 -3.98 -6.61
N ILE A 99 3.26 -5.29 -6.67
CA ILE A 99 2.30 -6.32 -7.12
C ILE A 99 1.00 -6.25 -6.30
N VAL A 100 1.08 -6.28 -4.96
CA VAL A 100 -0.11 -6.19 -4.09
C VAL A 100 -0.88 -4.92 -4.37
N THR A 101 -0.19 -3.78 -4.43
CA THR A 101 -0.83 -2.48 -4.58
C THR A 101 -1.56 -2.39 -5.91
N LEU A 102 -0.93 -2.76 -7.03
CA LEU A 102 -1.58 -2.71 -8.33
C LEU A 102 -2.74 -3.70 -8.43
N MET A 103 -2.56 -4.95 -8.00
CA MET A 103 -3.62 -5.95 -8.10
C MET A 103 -4.85 -5.57 -7.26
N THR A 104 -4.63 -5.11 -6.03
CA THR A 104 -5.71 -4.69 -5.14
C THR A 104 -6.38 -3.41 -5.60
N PHE A 105 -5.60 -2.39 -5.97
CA PHE A 105 -6.14 -1.14 -6.48
C PHE A 105 -7.00 -1.37 -7.73
N ARG A 106 -6.53 -2.16 -8.69
CA ARG A 106 -7.28 -2.47 -9.91
C ARG A 106 -8.57 -3.20 -9.63
N GLN A 107 -8.52 -4.25 -8.79
CA GLN A 107 -9.72 -5.01 -8.46
C GLN A 107 -10.78 -4.12 -7.80
N ILE A 108 -10.36 -3.30 -6.84
CA ILE A 108 -11.23 -2.38 -6.12
C ILE A 108 -11.78 -1.31 -7.07
N ALA A 109 -10.95 -0.71 -7.92
CA ALA A 109 -11.40 0.31 -8.86
C ALA A 109 -12.38 -0.25 -9.90
N CYS A 110 -12.07 -1.40 -10.51
CA CYS A 110 -12.92 -2.07 -11.49
C CYS A 110 -14.26 -2.55 -10.90
N SER A 111 -14.30 -2.87 -9.60
CA SER A 111 -15.55 -3.23 -8.91
C SER A 111 -16.48 -2.03 -8.65
N GLY A 112 -16.07 -0.82 -9.01
CA GLY A 112 -16.87 0.40 -8.86
C GLY A 112 -16.72 1.08 -7.50
N ALA A 113 -15.76 0.65 -6.66
CA ALA A 113 -15.56 1.22 -5.33
C ALA A 113 -15.35 2.74 -5.35
N TYR A 114 -14.78 3.30 -6.42
CA TYR A 114 -14.50 4.73 -6.56
C TYR A 114 -15.51 5.49 -7.43
N GLN A 115 -16.67 4.90 -7.76
CA GLN A 115 -17.70 5.57 -8.57
C GLN A 115 -18.19 6.88 -7.94
N TYR A 116 -18.32 6.92 -6.60
CA TYR A 116 -18.71 8.14 -5.88
C TYR A 116 -17.69 9.29 -6.01
N MET A 117 -16.45 8.98 -6.43
CA MET A 117 -15.41 9.98 -6.71
C MET A 117 -15.39 10.42 -8.18
N HIS A 118 -16.33 9.97 -9.01
CA HIS A 118 -16.31 10.15 -10.46
C HIS A 118 -14.98 9.70 -11.11
N ALA A 119 -14.40 8.62 -10.58
CA ALA A 119 -13.14 8.07 -11.09
C ALA A 119 -13.28 7.67 -12.57
N ASN A 120 -12.33 8.08 -13.41
CA ASN A 120 -12.27 7.64 -14.79
C ASN A 120 -11.73 6.22 -14.89
N LEU A 121 -12.65 5.25 -14.98
CA LEU A 121 -12.31 3.82 -14.98
C LEU A 121 -11.63 3.35 -16.28
N THR A 122 -11.56 4.19 -17.32
CA THR A 122 -10.88 3.89 -18.59
C THR A 122 -9.43 3.45 -18.36
N TYR A 123 -8.78 4.02 -17.34
CA TYR A 123 -7.36 3.79 -17.04
C TYR A 123 -7.12 2.68 -16.02
N CYS A 124 -8.15 2.04 -15.46
CA CYS A 124 -7.98 1.00 -14.45
C CYS A 124 -7.27 -0.27 -14.98
N SER A 125 -7.19 -0.42 -16.29
CA SER A 125 -6.45 -1.51 -16.94
C SER A 125 -5.15 -1.05 -17.61
N ASP A 126 -4.83 0.24 -17.55
CA ASP A 126 -3.56 0.77 -18.05
C ASP A 126 -2.45 0.54 -17.03
N LEU A 127 -1.82 -0.63 -17.11
CA LEU A 127 -0.73 -1.00 -16.20
C LEU A 127 0.46 -0.04 -16.29
N GLY A 128 0.77 0.51 -17.47
CA GLY A 128 1.89 1.44 -17.61
C GLY A 128 1.65 2.73 -16.83
N LEU A 129 0.44 3.28 -16.92
CA LEU A 129 0.05 4.46 -16.15
C LEU A 129 0.00 4.16 -14.64
N LEU A 130 -0.57 3.02 -14.24
CA LEU A 130 -0.66 2.64 -12.83
C LEU A 130 0.72 2.41 -12.21
N SER A 131 1.65 1.76 -12.92
CA SER A 131 3.04 1.62 -12.49
C SER A 131 3.70 2.98 -12.34
N SER A 132 3.60 3.86 -13.35
CA SER A 132 4.21 5.18 -13.30
C SER A 132 3.66 6.02 -12.14
N ALA A 133 2.35 5.92 -11.87
CA ALA A 133 1.71 6.61 -10.75
C ALA A 133 2.18 6.06 -9.40
N TYR A 134 2.29 4.74 -9.27
CA TYR A 134 2.84 4.10 -8.07
C TYR A 134 4.29 4.53 -7.83
N ASP A 135 5.15 4.41 -8.85
CA ASP A 135 6.58 4.70 -8.73
C ASP A 135 6.81 6.15 -8.32
N HIS A 136 6.10 7.09 -8.95
CA HIS A 136 6.16 8.49 -8.57
C HIS A 136 5.63 8.70 -7.14
N TYR A 137 4.52 8.06 -6.76
CA TYR A 137 4.00 8.24 -5.41
C TYR A 137 4.94 7.67 -4.33
N VAL A 138 5.43 6.45 -4.52
CA VAL A 138 6.25 5.74 -3.53
C VAL A 138 7.69 6.27 -3.53
N HIS A 139 8.37 6.20 -4.67
CA HIS A 139 9.80 6.45 -4.75
C HIS A 139 10.16 7.93 -4.91
N TYR A 140 9.18 8.81 -5.17
CA TYR A 140 9.38 10.26 -5.12
C TYR A 140 8.65 10.90 -3.94
N VAL A 141 7.32 10.82 -3.87
CA VAL A 141 6.55 11.55 -2.84
C VAL A 141 6.74 10.97 -1.43
N LEU A 142 6.61 9.65 -1.24
CA LEU A 142 6.79 9.03 0.07
C LEU A 142 8.27 9.02 0.48
N ALA A 143 9.19 8.72 -0.44
CA ALA A 143 10.62 8.76 -0.17
C ALA A 143 11.10 10.18 0.22
N GLU A 144 10.56 11.24 -0.36
CA GLU A 144 10.85 12.62 0.09
C GLU A 144 10.37 12.86 1.53
N LYS A 145 9.14 12.44 1.85
CA LYS A 145 8.60 12.55 3.22
C LYS A 145 9.42 11.76 4.23
N TYR A 146 9.84 10.54 3.88
CA TYR A 146 10.69 9.69 4.70
C TYR A 146 12.04 10.37 4.98
N ARG A 147 12.73 10.83 3.93
CA ARG A 147 14.02 11.52 4.07
C ARG A 147 13.94 12.79 4.91
N LYS A 148 12.84 13.56 4.79
CA LYS A 148 12.65 14.76 5.62
C LYS A 148 12.39 14.43 7.08
N GLU A 149 11.58 13.41 7.36
CA GLU A 149 11.32 12.94 8.72
C GLU A 149 12.60 12.42 9.41
N ASN A 150 13.45 11.71 8.66
CA ASN A 150 14.73 11.22 9.18
C ASN A 150 15.74 12.34 9.43
N ARG A 151 15.65 13.46 8.71
CA ARG A 151 16.48 14.66 8.95
C ARG A 151 15.98 15.48 10.13
N GLU A 152 14.66 15.66 10.22
CA GLU A 152 14.01 16.45 11.25
C GLU A 152 12.71 15.75 11.69
N LYS A 153 12.76 15.16 12.88
CA LYS A 153 11.60 14.47 13.45
C LYS A 153 10.44 15.46 13.66
N GLY A 154 9.25 15.08 13.20
CA GLY A 154 8.04 15.91 13.21
C GLY A 154 7.92 16.88 12.03
N TRP A 155 8.86 16.88 11.08
CA TRP A 155 8.83 17.79 9.93
C TRP A 155 7.52 17.66 9.13
N ASN A 156 7.09 16.43 8.84
CA ASN A 156 5.90 16.21 8.03
C ASN A 156 4.63 16.70 8.74
N GLU A 157 4.55 16.58 10.07
CA GLU A 157 3.41 17.09 10.84
C GLU A 157 3.36 18.62 10.80
N GLN A 158 4.52 19.27 11.00
CA GLN A 158 4.62 20.72 10.89
C GLN A 158 4.28 21.23 9.48
N ASP A 159 4.77 20.56 8.42
CA ASP A 159 4.45 20.91 7.03
C ASP A 159 2.96 20.78 6.73
N MET A 160 2.29 19.72 7.23
CA MET A 160 0.84 19.58 7.12
C MET A 160 0.09 20.73 7.79
N VAL A 161 0.49 21.12 9.01
CA VAL A 161 -0.12 22.25 9.73
C VAL A 161 0.10 23.56 8.98
N ARG A 162 1.33 23.83 8.49
CA ARG A 162 1.65 25.04 7.71
C ARG A 162 0.79 25.14 6.44
N LYS A 163 0.66 24.05 5.68
CA LYS A 163 -0.17 23.99 4.47
C LYS A 163 -1.66 24.16 4.77
N ALA A 164 -2.16 23.58 5.86
CA ALA A 164 -3.55 23.76 6.28
C ALA A 164 -3.87 25.24 6.60
N VAL A 165 -2.98 25.91 7.33
CA VAL A 165 -3.11 27.35 7.64
C VAL A 165 -3.07 28.20 6.38
N GLN A 166 -2.18 27.90 5.43
CA GLN A 166 -2.10 28.65 4.17
C GLN A 166 -3.37 28.50 3.34
N ARG A 167 -3.94 27.29 3.25
CA ARG A 167 -5.19 27.02 2.51
C ARG A 167 -6.39 27.71 3.15
N ALA A 168 -6.44 27.81 4.48
CA ALA A 168 -7.52 28.49 5.19
C ALA A 168 -7.49 30.03 5.06
N ARG A 169 -6.39 30.60 4.52
CA ARG A 169 -6.24 32.04 4.26
C ARG A 169 -6.61 32.44 2.82
N GLN A 170 -6.86 31.47 1.95
CA GLN A 170 -7.32 31.69 0.56
C GLN A 170 -8.84 31.56 0.51
#